data_AF-A0A239CU05-F1
#
_entry.id   AF-A0A239CU05-F1
#
_cell.length_a   1.000
_cell.length_b   1.000
_cell.length_c   1.000
_cell.angle_alpha   90.00
_cell.angle_beta   90.00
_cell.angle_gamma   90.00
#
_symmetry.space_group_name_H-M   'P 1'
#
loop_
_entity.id
_entity.type
_entity.pdbx_description
1 polymer ?
#
loop_
_entity_poly.entity_id
_entity_poly.type
_entity_poly.pdbx_seq_one_letter_code
_entity_poly.pdbx_strand_id
1 'polypeptide(L)'
;MLRSICIVNMSNLIEVVDSLEHRIDTLLKHYQALKERHELLEGTIASLDAENKNLKDTLEERQKEINTLKAANALLGSNDYKRETKLKINTLIREIDACMVSLSE
;
A
#
# COMPACT_ATOMS: atom_id res chain seq x y z
N MET A 1 -64.53 -35.84 -16.39
CA MET A 1 -64.05 -34.43 -16.39
C MET A 1 -63.27 -34.09 -15.12
N LEU A 2 -63.88 -34.13 -13.92
CA LEU A 2 -63.21 -33.77 -12.65
C LEU A 2 -61.85 -34.47 -12.42
N ARG A 3 -61.75 -35.77 -12.70
CA ARG A 3 -60.50 -36.55 -12.57
C ARG A 3 -59.38 -36.08 -13.51
N SER A 4 -59.73 -35.54 -14.68
CA SER A 4 -58.78 -35.02 -15.66
C SER A 4 -58.30 -33.62 -15.30
N ILE A 5 -59.18 -32.79 -14.72
CA ILE A 5 -58.85 -31.45 -14.19
C ILE A 5 -57.89 -31.56 -12.99
N CYS A 6 -58.10 -32.52 -12.08
CA CYS A 6 -57.18 -32.75 -10.97
C CYS A 6 -55.76 -33.16 -11.42
N ILE A 7 -55.63 -33.95 -12.49
CA ILE A 7 -54.33 -34.37 -13.03
C ILE A 7 -53.59 -33.18 -13.66
N VAL A 8 -54.28 -32.34 -14.44
CA VAL A 8 -53.69 -31.15 -15.08
C VAL A 8 -53.21 -30.14 -14.02
N ASN A 9 -54.00 -29.89 -12.98
CA ASN A 9 -53.59 -29.00 -11.89
C ASN A 9 -52.37 -29.53 -11.12
N MET A 10 -52.25 -30.85 -10.96
CA MET A 10 -51.09 -31.44 -10.30
C MET A 10 -49.83 -31.34 -11.16
N SER A 11 -49.96 -31.51 -12.49
CA SER A 11 -48.84 -31.34 -13.44
C SER A 11 -48.31 -29.91 -13.44
N ASN A 12 -49.19 -28.91 -13.48
CA ASN A 12 -48.79 -27.51 -13.46
C ASN A 12 -48.08 -27.12 -12.15
N LEU A 13 -48.52 -27.68 -11.02
CA LEU A 13 -47.87 -27.43 -9.73
C LEU A 13 -46.46 -28.03 -9.70
N ILE A 14 -46.27 -29.24 -10.23
CA ILE A 14 -44.96 -29.89 -10.33
C ILE A 14 -44.01 -29.05 -11.19
N GLU A 15 -44.46 -28.58 -12.36
CA GLU A 15 -43.64 -27.72 -13.24
C GLU A 15 -43.21 -26.40 -12.57
N VAL A 16 -44.10 -25.78 -11.78
CA VAL A 16 -43.77 -24.55 -11.04
C VAL A 16 -42.74 -24.83 -9.95
N VAL A 17 -42.89 -25.94 -9.22
CA VAL A 17 -41.94 -26.35 -8.18
C VAL A 17 -40.57 -26.66 -8.78
N ASP A 18 -40.52 -27.40 -9.89
CA ASP A 18 -39.27 -27.72 -10.61
C ASP A 18 -38.56 -26.45 -11.11
N SER A 19 -39.32 -25.49 -11.65
CA SER A 19 -38.78 -24.20 -12.09
C SER A 19 -38.21 -23.39 -10.91
N LEU A 20 -38.90 -23.39 -9.77
CA LEU A 20 -38.44 -22.74 -8.54
C LEU A 20 -37.16 -23.39 -8.02
N GLU A 21 -37.10 -24.72 -7.98
CA GLU A 21 -35.92 -25.47 -7.56
C GLU A 21 -34.71 -25.13 -8.43
N HIS A 22 -34.87 -25.11 -9.75
CA HIS A 22 -33.80 -24.76 -10.66
C HIS A 22 -33.29 -23.32 -10.49
N ARG A 23 -34.22 -22.38 -10.25
CA ARG A 23 -33.87 -20.97 -9.98
C ARG A 23 -33.13 -20.80 -8.66
N ILE A 24 -33.52 -21.55 -7.62
CA ILE A 24 -32.85 -21.54 -6.31
C ILE A 24 -31.45 -22.13 -6.43
N ASP A 25 -31.29 -23.28 -7.10
CA ASP A 25 -29.98 -23.90 -7.35
C ASP A 25 -29.04 -22.94 -8.10
N THR A 26 -29.56 -22.29 -9.15
CA THR A 26 -28.79 -21.30 -9.92
C THR A 26 -28.39 -20.10 -9.06
N LEU A 27 -29.31 -19.59 -8.23
CA LEU A 27 -29.02 -18.49 -7.32
C LEU A 27 -27.95 -18.85 -6.29
N LEU A 28 -28.02 -20.06 -5.72
CA LEU A 28 -27.04 -20.55 -4.75
C LEU A 28 -25.65 -20.68 -5.37
N LYS A 29 -25.56 -21.20 -6.60
CA LYS A 29 -24.28 -21.28 -7.35
C LYS A 29 -23.67 -19.89 -7.57
N HIS A 30 -24.48 -18.91 -7.99
CA HIS A 30 -23.99 -17.54 -8.16
C HIS A 30 -23.57 -16.90 -6.85
N TYR A 31 -24.34 -17.11 -5.78
CA TYR A 31 -24.00 -16.61 -4.45
C TYR A 31 -22.66 -17.18 -3.96
N GLN A 32 -22.47 -18.49 -4.10
CA GLN A 32 -21.24 -19.17 -3.70
C GLN A 32 -20.02 -18.62 -4.47
N ALA A 33 -20.13 -18.50 -5.80
CA ALA A 33 -19.07 -17.93 -6.63
C ALA A 33 -18.77 -16.46 -6.28
N LEU A 34 -19.80 -15.67 -5.95
CA LEU A 34 -19.62 -14.29 -5.54
C LEU A 34 -18.93 -14.20 -4.17
N LYS A 35 -19.29 -15.06 -3.23
CA LYS A 35 -18.68 -15.14 -1.91
C LYS A 35 -17.20 -15.51 -2.00
N GLU A 36 -16.86 -16.53 -2.77
CA GLU A 36 -15.46 -16.94 -2.99
C GLU A 36 -14.62 -15.81 -3.62
N ARG A 37 -15.20 -15.10 -4.60
CA ARG A 37 -14.53 -13.95 -5.22
C ARG A 37 -14.36 -12.79 -4.23
N HIS A 38 -15.32 -12.56 -3.35
CA HIS A 38 -15.25 -11.54 -2.32
C HIS A 38 -14.12 -11.84 -1.33
N GLU A 39 -14.07 -13.05 -0.79
CA GLU A 39 -13.02 -13.49 0.15
C GLU A 39 -11.62 -13.38 -0.48
N LEU A 40 -11.48 -13.77 -1.75
CA LEU A 40 -10.22 -13.61 -2.49
C LEU A 40 -9.82 -12.13 -2.64
N LEU A 41 -10.78 -11.27 -2.96
CA LEU A 41 -10.53 -9.85 -3.16
C LEU A 41 -10.14 -9.16 -1.84
N GLU A 42 -10.82 -9.50 -0.73
CA GLU A 42 -10.46 -9.00 0.61
C GLU A 42 -9.04 -9.41 1.00
N GLY A 43 -8.66 -10.67 0.75
CA GLY A 43 -7.29 -11.13 0.98
C GLY A 43 -6.25 -10.41 0.13
N THR A 44 -6.59 -10.15 -1.14
CA THR A 44 -5.71 -9.41 -2.06
C THR A 44 -5.52 -7.96 -1.61
N ILE A 45 -6.60 -7.28 -1.18
CA ILE A 45 -6.55 -5.92 -0.65
C ILE A 45 -5.64 -5.86 0.59
N ALA A 46 -5.84 -6.78 1.54
CA ALA A 46 -5.02 -6.83 2.75
C ALA A 46 -3.53 -7.03 2.44
N SER A 47 -3.21 -7.90 1.47
CA SER A 47 -1.83 -8.11 1.02
C SER A 47 -1.22 -6.87 0.37
N LEU A 48 -1.98 -6.21 -0.52
CA LEU A 48 -1.53 -5.00 -1.21
C LEU A 48 -1.33 -3.83 -0.25
N ASP A 49 -2.19 -3.68 0.76
CA ASP A 49 -2.04 -2.65 1.79
C ASP A 49 -0.78 -2.88 2.64
N ALA A 50 -0.50 -4.13 3.00
CA ALA A 50 0.72 -4.48 3.72
C ALA A 50 1.98 -4.19 2.89
N GLU A 51 1.97 -4.56 1.60
CA GLU A 51 3.07 -4.27 0.68
C GLU A 51 3.26 -2.76 0.49
N ASN A 52 2.18 -2.00 0.29
CA ASN A 52 2.21 -0.56 0.14
C ASN A 52 2.82 0.14 1.36
N LYS A 53 2.48 -0.33 2.57
CA LYS A 53 3.06 0.17 3.81
C LYS A 53 4.57 -0.08 3.87
N ASN A 54 5.02 -1.31 3.57
CA ASN A 54 6.44 -1.64 3.56
C ASN A 54 7.22 -0.80 2.52
N LEU A 55 6.65 -0.57 1.34
CA LEU A 55 7.25 0.27 0.30
C LEU A 55 7.37 1.73 0.76
N LYS A 56 6.37 2.27 1.46
CA LYS A 56 6.41 3.63 2.03
C LYS A 56 7.49 3.76 3.10
N ASP A 57 7.58 2.79 4.01
CA ASP A 57 8.58 2.77 5.07
C ASP A 57 10.00 2.71 4.46
N THR A 58 10.18 1.86 3.44
CA THR A 58 11.45 1.76 2.70
C THR A 58 11.77 3.07 1.98
N LEU A 59 10.80 3.72 1.34
CA LEU A 59 11.01 5.01 0.68
C LEU A 59 11.44 6.09 1.67
N GLU A 60 10.85 6.13 2.87
CA GLU A 60 11.24 7.07 3.91
C GLU A 60 12.67 6.82 4.39
N GLU A 61 13.05 5.56 4.59
CA GLU A 61 14.42 5.16 4.95
C GLU A 61 15.43 5.58 3.88
N ARG A 62 15.15 5.29 2.60
CA ARG A 62 16.01 5.71 1.47
C ARG A 62 16.12 7.22 1.37
N GLN A 63 15.04 7.95 1.65
CA GLN A 63 15.08 9.41 1.65
C GLN A 63 15.99 9.96 2.77
N LYS A 64 15.99 9.32 3.95
CA LYS A 64 16.92 9.64 5.04
C LYS A 64 18.37 9.35 4.66
N GLU A 65 18.65 8.20 4.04
CA GLU A 65 19.98 7.88 3.52
C GLU A 65 20.47 8.92 2.50
N ILE A 66 19.63 9.29 1.53
CA ILE A 66 19.95 10.32 0.52
C ILE A 66 20.26 11.65 1.19
N ASN A 67 19.45 12.08 2.16
CA ASN A 67 19.68 13.33 2.87
C ASN A 67 21.00 13.31 3.65
N THR A 68 21.34 12.17 4.25
CA THR A 68 22.60 11.96 4.97
C THR A 68 23.79 12.04 4.03
N LEU A 69 23.71 11.40 2.86
CA LEU A 69 24.74 11.46 1.82
C LEU A 69 24.90 12.88 1.25
N LYS A 70 23.80 13.61 1.05
CA LYS A 70 23.86 15.02 0.62
C LYS A 70 24.56 15.89 1.66
N ALA A 71 24.25 15.71 2.94
CA ALA A 71 24.91 16.44 4.02
C ALA A 71 26.41 16.13 4.08
N ALA A 72 26.80 14.85 3.98
CA ALA A 72 28.19 14.43 3.92
C ALA A 72 28.93 15.05 2.71
N ASN A 73 28.31 15.04 1.53
CA ASN A 73 28.88 15.64 0.31
C ASN A 73 29.05 17.17 0.42
N ALA A 74 28.11 17.87 1.06
CA ALA A 74 28.24 19.30 1.31
C ALA A 74 29.39 19.60 2.29
N LEU A 75 29.53 18.80 3.36
CA LEU A 75 30.63 18.91 4.32
C LEU A 75 32.00 18.67 3.67
N LEU A 76 32.08 17.71 2.73
CA LEU A 76 33.30 17.41 1.98
C LEU A 76 33.61 18.44 0.88
N GLY A 77 32.77 19.46 0.70
CA GLY A 77 33.02 20.55 -0.24
C GLY A 77 32.84 20.13 -1.69
N SER A 78 31.74 19.43 -1.99
CA SER A 78 31.33 19.14 -3.37
C SER A 78 31.27 20.42 -4.23
N ASN A 79 31.33 20.26 -5.56
CA ASN A 79 31.45 21.39 -6.49
C ASN A 79 30.35 22.46 -6.30
N ASP A 80 29.17 22.04 -5.88
CA ASP A 80 28.01 22.90 -5.63
C ASP A 80 28.12 23.72 -4.32
N TYR A 81 28.81 23.20 -3.30
CA TYR A 81 28.93 23.85 -1.98
C TYR A 81 30.33 24.36 -1.66
N LYS A 82 31.29 24.18 -2.58
CA LYS A 82 32.71 24.52 -2.43
C LYS A 82 32.97 25.92 -1.86
N ARG A 83 32.18 26.91 -2.28
CA ARG A 83 32.28 28.29 -1.78
C ARG A 83 31.85 28.42 -0.31
N GLU A 84 30.71 27.82 0.04
CA GLU A 84 30.15 27.89 1.39
C GLU A 84 31.00 27.10 2.38
N THR A 85 31.47 25.91 1.98
CA THR A 85 32.41 25.09 2.77
C THR A 85 33.73 25.83 3.01
N LYS A 86 34.28 26.52 2.01
CA LYS A 86 35.49 27.34 2.16
C LYS A 86 35.30 28.50 3.16
N LEU A 87 34.15 29.16 3.14
CA LEU A 87 33.84 30.23 4.10
C LEU A 87 33.71 29.68 5.53
N LYS A 88 33.08 28.52 5.71
CA LYS A 88 32.97 27.84 7.00
C LYS A 88 34.35 27.47 7.56
N ILE A 89 35.21 26.86 6.74
CA ILE A 89 36.59 26.49 7.11
C ILE A 89 37.39 27.72 7.53
N ASN A 90 37.33 28.81 6.74
CA ASN A 90 38.03 30.05 7.09
C ASN A 90 37.55 30.68 8.40
N THR A 91 36.26 30.51 8.73
CA THR A 91 35.72 30.99 10.01
C THR A 91 36.25 30.15 11.17
N LEU A 92 36.21 28.82 11.04
CA LEU A 92 36.75 27.89 12.04
C LEU A 92 38.25 28.10 12.29
N ILE A 93 39.04 28.33 11.24
CA ILE A 93 40.49 28.64 11.39
C ILE A 93 40.68 29.90 12.24
N ARG A 94 39.91 30.97 11.98
CA ARG A 94 40.02 32.21 12.77
C ARG A 94 39.60 32.02 14.22
N GLU A 95 38.58 31.21 14.48
CA GLU A 95 38.17 30.86 15.85
C GLU A 95 39.26 30.07 16.58
N ILE A 96 39.92 29.13 15.89
CA ILE A 96 41.07 28.39 16.42
C ILE A 96 42.23 29.36 16.72
N ASP A 97 42.57 30.24 15.79
CA ASP A 97 43.65 31.23 15.99
C ASP A 97 43.34 32.14 17.18
N ALA A 98 42.10 32.62 17.31
CA ALA A 98 41.67 33.43 18.45
C ALA A 98 41.76 32.66 19.78
N CYS A 99 41.35 31.38 19.79
CA CYS A 99 41.47 30.51 20.95
C CYS A 99 42.94 30.28 21.33
N MET A 100 43.82 30.06 20.34
CA MET A 100 45.25 29.89 20.57
C MET A 100 45.89 31.14 21.18
N VAL A 101 45.54 32.34 20.70
CA VAL A 101 46.00 33.60 21.28
C VAL A 101 45.56 33.70 22.74
N SER A 102 44.29 33.43 23.04
CA SER A 102 43.75 33.48 24.41
C SER A 102 44.36 32.46 25.38
N LEU A 103 44.95 31.38 24.87
CA LEU A 103 45.66 30.37 25.66
C LEU A 103 47.16 30.65 25.79
N SER A 104 47.69 31.58 25.00
CA SER A 104 49.10 31.99 25.00
C SER A 104 49.37 33.28 25.78
N GLU A 105 48.30 33.96 26.21
CA GLU A 105 48.31 34.95 27.30
C GLU A 105 48.20 34.26 28.66
#